data_AF-A0A496T3C7-F1
#
_entry.id   AF-A0A496T3C7-F1
#
_cell.length_a   1.000
_cell.length_b   1.000
_cell.length_c   1.000
_cell.angle_alpha   90.00
_cell.angle_beta   90.00
_cell.angle_gamma   90.00
#
_symmetry.space_group_name_H-M   'P 1'
#
loop_
_entity.id
_entity.type
_entity.pdbx_description
1 polymer ?
#
loop_
_entity_poly.entity_id
_entity_poly.type
_entity_poly.pdbx_seq_one_letter_code
_entity_poly.pdbx_strand_id
1 'polypeptide(L)'
;MKVKIKTLTPIWTGDVDKKCSKIKETGIIGSLRWWYEAIVRGSGGCACDSVSEVVKKCELNVEKYKMGARPEELICPVCYVFGTTGWSKRFRLEILNLLR
;
A
#
# COMPACT_ATOMS: atom_id res chain seq x y z
N MET A 1 -2.32 -16.45 -4.22
CA MET A 1 -1.69 -16.96 -2.97
C MET A 1 -2.72 -16.92 -1.85
N LYS A 2 -2.71 -17.88 -0.91
CA LYS A 2 -3.54 -17.84 0.30
C LYS A 2 -2.64 -17.94 1.52
N VAL A 3 -2.80 -17.02 2.47
CA VAL A 3 -2.04 -17.00 3.73
C VAL A 3 -3.04 -17.12 4.87
N LYS A 4 -2.80 -18.05 5.79
CA LYS A 4 -3.59 -18.19 7.02
C LYS A 4 -2.84 -17.52 8.16
N ILE A 5 -3.47 -16.54 8.81
CA ILE A 5 -2.89 -15.80 9.93
C ILE A 5 -3.73 -16.10 11.18
N LYS A 6 -3.08 -16.52 12.27
CA LYS A 6 -3.69 -16.61 13.59
C LYS A 6 -3.19 -15.44 14.42
N THR A 7 -4.10 -14.61 14.92
CA THR A 7 -3.75 -13.43 15.69
C THR A 7 -3.65 -13.80 17.17
N LEU A 8 -2.59 -13.39 17.85
CA LEU A 8 -2.45 -13.60 19.30
C LEU A 8 -3.36 -12.66 20.09
N THR A 9 -3.62 -11.48 19.55
CA THR A 9 -4.55 -10.47 20.06
C THR A 9 -5.55 -10.08 18.97
N PRO A 10 -6.72 -9.53 19.31
CA PRO A 10 -7.65 -9.00 18.32
C PRO A 10 -6.99 -7.93 17.44
N ILE A 11 -7.13 -8.04 16.11
CA ILE A 11 -6.73 -6.97 15.20
C ILE A 11 -7.76 -5.85 15.27
N TRP A 12 -7.27 -4.63 15.44
CA TRP A 12 -8.09 -3.43 15.44
C TRP A 12 -7.93 -2.66 14.12
N THR A 13 -9.03 -2.45 13.40
CA THR A 13 -9.10 -1.52 12.27
C THR A 13 -10.32 -0.64 12.44
N GLY A 14 -10.11 0.65 12.68
CA GLY A 14 -11.19 1.62 12.83
C GLY A 14 -11.99 1.81 11.55
N ASP A 15 -13.31 1.89 11.69
CA ASP A 15 -14.21 2.46 10.70
C ASP A 15 -14.33 3.99 10.84
N VAL A 16 -15.24 4.60 10.09
CA VAL A 16 -15.48 6.05 10.11
C VAL A 16 -15.85 6.58 11.50
N ASP A 17 -16.47 5.74 12.33
CA ASP A 17 -16.86 6.07 13.71
C ASP A 17 -15.77 5.72 14.73
N LYS A 18 -14.56 5.38 14.26
CA LYS A 18 -13.44 4.88 15.08
C LYS A 18 -13.78 3.60 15.85
N LYS A 19 -14.73 2.80 15.35
CA LYS A 19 -15.10 1.51 15.93
C LYS A 19 -14.45 0.37 15.15
N CYS A 20 -14.18 -0.74 15.81
CA CYS A 20 -13.67 -1.94 15.14
C CYS A 20 -14.79 -2.97 14.98
N SER A 21 -15.72 -2.68 14.07
CA SER A 21 -16.88 -3.54 13.77
C SER A 21 -16.50 -4.76 12.91
N LYS A 22 -15.58 -4.59 11.96
CA LYS A 22 -15.02 -5.62 11.06
C LYS A 22 -13.59 -5.24 10.68
N ILE A 23 -12.76 -6.24 10.35
CA ILE A 23 -11.44 -5.96 9.77
C ILE A 23 -11.60 -5.25 8.43
N LYS A 24 -10.95 -4.10 8.28
CA LYS A 24 -10.95 -3.30 7.05
C LYS A 24 -9.73 -3.65 6.22
N GLU A 25 -9.96 -4.10 4.99
CA GLU A 25 -8.91 -4.39 4.01
C GLU A 25 -7.97 -3.20 3.81
N THR A 26 -8.51 -1.98 3.79
CA THR A 26 -7.75 -0.74 3.64
C THR A 26 -6.72 -0.54 4.75
N GLY A 27 -7.07 -0.86 6.00
CA GLY A 27 -6.15 -0.80 7.13
C GLY A 27 -5.00 -1.80 6.98
N ILE A 28 -5.30 -3.02 6.52
CA ILE A 28 -4.26 -4.03 6.27
C ILE A 28 -3.35 -3.62 5.11
N ILE A 29 -3.90 -3.12 4.00
CA ILE A 29 -3.12 -2.63 2.85
C ILE A 29 -2.21 -1.48 3.27
N GLY A 30 -2.71 -0.53 4.07
CA GLY A 30 -1.91 0.59 4.59
C GLY A 30 -0.72 0.11 5.44
N SER A 31 -0.97 -0.82 6.37
CA SER A 31 0.10 -1.43 7.19
C SER A 31 1.12 -2.18 6.35
N LEU A 32 0.67 -2.95 5.34
CA LEU A 32 1.56 -3.65 4.41
C LEU A 32 2.42 -2.67 3.61
N ARG A 33 1.83 -1.57 3.14
CA ARG A 33 2.55 -0.51 2.42
C ARG A 33 3.64 0.08 3.30
N TRP A 34 3.31 0.41 4.55
CA TRP A 34 4.25 0.99 5.50
C TRP A 34 5.44 0.05 5.81
N TRP A 35 5.17 -1.25 5.99
CA TRP A 35 6.24 -2.24 6.17
C TRP A 35 7.09 -2.42 4.91
N TYR A 36 6.47 -2.42 3.73
CA TYR A 36 7.21 -2.51 2.47
C TYR A 36 8.10 -1.29 2.24
N GLU A 37 7.61 -0.10 2.60
CA GLU A 37 8.37 1.14 2.65
C GLU A 37 9.63 1.02 3.53
N ALA A 38 9.48 0.47 4.75
CA ALA A 38 10.61 0.23 5.64
C ALA A 38 11.63 -0.75 5.03
N ILE A 39 11.16 -1.84 4.40
CA ILE A 39 12.02 -2.82 3.73
C ILE A 39 12.78 -2.19 2.54
N VAL A 40 12.11 -1.41 1.70
CA VAL A 40 12.73 -0.74 0.55
C VAL A 40 13.81 0.23 1.03
N ARG A 41 13.52 1.06 2.04
CA ARG A 41 14.51 2.00 2.63
C ARG A 41 15.67 1.27 3.28
N GLY A 42 15.39 0.20 4.03
CA GLY A 42 16.42 -0.64 4.66
C GLY A 42 17.31 -1.39 3.66
N SER A 43 16.81 -1.65 2.45
CA SER A 43 17.56 -2.29 1.36
C SER A 43 18.30 -1.29 0.46
N GLY A 44 18.37 -0.01 0.84
CA GLY A 44 19.04 1.05 0.07
C GLY A 44 18.20 1.64 -1.08
N GLY A 45 16.92 1.27 -1.19
CA GLY A 45 16.00 1.83 -2.16
C GLY A 45 15.33 3.12 -1.69
N CYS A 46 14.81 3.91 -2.64
CA CYS A 46 14.05 5.12 -2.34
C CYS A 46 12.55 4.82 -2.28
N ALA A 47 11.89 5.26 -1.20
CA ALA A 47 10.45 5.23 -1.07
C ALA A 47 9.93 6.61 -0.69
N CYS A 48 8.99 7.14 -1.47
CA CYS A 48 8.39 8.43 -1.20
C CYS A 48 7.66 8.44 0.16
N ASP A 49 7.59 9.60 0.79
CA ASP A 49 6.72 9.79 1.95
C ASP A 49 5.27 10.01 1.46
N SER A 50 4.40 9.04 1.73
CA SER A 50 2.98 9.12 1.34
C SER A 50 2.13 9.98 2.27
N VAL A 51 2.64 10.34 3.46
CA VAL A 51 1.92 11.12 4.47
C VAL A 51 2.42 12.56 4.59
N SER A 52 3.55 12.90 3.94
CA SER A 52 4.06 14.28 3.92
C SER A 52 3.05 15.25 3.31
N GLU A 53 2.85 16.38 3.98
CA GLU A 53 2.14 17.55 3.45
C GLU A 53 3.07 18.55 2.76
N VAL A 54 4.38 18.44 3.01
CA VAL A 54 5.40 19.40 2.56
C VAL A 54 6.10 18.91 1.29
N VAL A 55 6.24 17.59 1.14
CA VAL A 55 6.91 16.97 -0.01
C VAL A 55 5.86 16.56 -1.05
N LYS A 56 6.14 16.83 -2.33
CA LYS A 56 5.29 16.38 -3.43
C LYS A 56 5.13 14.86 -3.40
N LYS A 57 3.88 14.39 -3.39
CA LYS A 57 3.55 12.96 -3.43
C LYS A 57 4.05 12.33 -4.73
N CYS A 58 4.43 11.07 -4.68
CA CYS A 58 4.81 10.31 -5.86
C CYS A 58 3.58 10.07 -6.73
N GLU A 59 3.61 10.47 -7.99
CA GLU A 59 2.49 10.34 -8.93
C GLU A 59 3.02 9.86 -10.28
N LEU A 60 2.24 9.05 -10.99
CA LEU A 60 2.66 8.59 -12.31
C LEU A 60 2.60 9.75 -13.30
N ASN A 61 3.72 10.01 -13.99
CA ASN A 61 3.70 10.87 -15.17
C ASN A 61 3.02 10.13 -16.33
N VAL A 62 1.73 10.40 -16.53
CA VAL A 62 0.89 9.72 -17.54
C VAL A 62 1.38 9.97 -18.97
N GLU A 63 1.95 11.14 -19.25
CA GLU A 63 2.46 11.47 -20.60
C GLU A 63 3.68 10.61 -20.93
N LYS A 64 4.68 10.58 -20.05
CA LYS A 64 5.88 9.74 -20.23
C LYS A 64 5.51 8.26 -20.30
N TYR A 65 4.56 7.82 -19.49
CA TYR A 65 4.06 6.46 -19.54
C TYR A 65 3.42 6.13 -20.90
N LYS A 66 2.58 7.03 -21.46
CA LYS A 66 2.02 6.88 -22.81
C LYS A 66 3.07 6.89 -23.92
N MET A 67 4.18 7.58 -23.71
CA MET A 67 5.35 7.58 -24.63
C MET A 67 6.21 6.31 -24.51
N GLY A 68 5.85 5.35 -23.65
CA GLY A 68 6.52 4.05 -23.53
C GLY A 68 7.53 3.96 -22.39
N ALA A 69 7.66 4.99 -21.54
CA ALA A 69 8.51 4.90 -20.36
C ALA A 69 7.97 3.85 -19.38
N ARG A 70 8.87 3.11 -18.74
CA ARG A 70 8.47 2.04 -17.83
C ARG A 70 7.99 2.65 -16.51
N PRO A 71 6.89 2.17 -15.92
CA PRO A 71 6.36 2.71 -14.67
C PRO A 71 7.38 2.65 -13.53
N GLU A 72 8.24 1.63 -13.49
CA GLU A 72 9.31 1.49 -12.49
C GLU A 72 10.35 2.63 -12.54
N GLU A 73 10.45 3.33 -13.68
CA GLU A 73 11.31 4.50 -13.87
C GLU A 73 10.60 5.81 -13.50
N LEU A 74 9.26 5.78 -13.41
CA LEU A 74 8.41 6.96 -13.20
C LEU A 74 7.92 7.10 -11.76
N ILE A 75 7.81 5.99 -11.03
CA ILE A 75 7.33 5.96 -9.63
C ILE A 75 8.22 5.07 -8.76
N CYS A 76 8.25 5.34 -7.45
CA CYS A 76 9.07 4.55 -6.54
C CYS A 76 8.60 3.08 -6.46
N PRO A 77 9.47 2.13 -6.06
CA PRO A 77 9.13 0.70 -5.97
C PRO A 77 7.88 0.41 -5.12
N VAL A 78 7.64 1.22 -4.09
CA VAL A 78 6.45 1.10 -3.24
C VAL A 78 5.19 1.47 -4.00
N CYS A 79 5.15 2.65 -4.62
CA CYS A 79 4.01 3.09 -5.42
C CYS A 79 3.77 2.20 -6.64
N TYR A 80 4.82 1.60 -7.19
CA TYR A 80 4.68 0.61 -8.26
C TYR A 80 3.80 -0.57 -7.82
N VAL A 81 4.03 -1.13 -6.63
CA VAL A 81 3.28 -2.28 -6.10
C VAL A 81 1.94 -1.88 -5.49
N PHE A 82 1.94 -0.87 -4.62
CA PHE A 82 0.78 -0.46 -3.80
C PHE A 82 -0.11 0.59 -4.47
N GLY A 83 0.30 1.12 -5.63
CA GLY A 83 -0.41 2.15 -6.35
C GLY A 83 -0.09 3.57 -5.88
N THR A 84 -0.45 4.51 -6.73
CA THR A 84 -0.46 5.95 -6.46
C THR A 84 -1.39 6.68 -7.45
N THR A 85 -1.51 8.01 -7.39
CA THR A 85 -2.26 8.79 -8.38
C THR A 85 -1.78 8.43 -9.80
N GLY A 86 -2.72 8.04 -10.66
CA GLY A 86 -2.44 7.60 -12.03
C GLY A 86 -1.95 6.15 -12.18
N TRP A 87 -1.78 5.39 -11.09
CA TRP A 87 -1.31 3.99 -11.13
C TRP A 87 -2.04 3.09 -10.13
N SER A 88 -2.77 2.10 -10.64
CA SER A 88 -3.45 1.11 -9.78
C SER A 88 -2.46 0.11 -9.17
N LYS A 89 -2.76 -0.32 -7.93
CA LYS A 89 -2.03 -1.36 -7.21
C LYS A 89 -1.95 -2.66 -8.04
N ARG A 90 -0.84 -3.38 -7.90
CA ARG A 90 -0.51 -4.58 -8.70
C ARG A 90 -1.03 -5.89 -8.12
N PHE A 91 -1.79 -5.81 -7.03
CA PHE A 91 -2.37 -6.96 -6.37
C PHE A 91 -3.78 -6.66 -5.86
N ARG A 92 -4.56 -7.72 -5.69
CA ARG A 92 -5.83 -7.67 -4.95
C ARG A 92 -5.64 -8.40 -3.62
N LEU A 93 -6.10 -7.79 -2.54
CA LEU A 93 -6.20 -8.42 -1.23
C LEU A 93 -7.67 -8.74 -0.98
N GLU A 94 -7.95 -9.94 -0.50
CA GLU A 94 -9.31 -10.34 -0.12
C GLU A 94 -9.26 -11.02 1.24
N ILE A 95 -10.14 -10.61 2.15
CA ILE A 95 -10.27 -11.21 3.48
C ILE A 95 -11.39 -12.27 3.38
N LEU A 96 -10.98 -13.53 3.23
CA LEU A 96 -11.91 -14.61 2.88
C LEU A 96 -12.71 -15.14 4.08
N ASN A 97 -12.16 -15.12 5.30
CA ASN A 97 -12.84 -15.64 6.50
C ASN A 97 -12.29 -14.98 7.77
N LEU A 98 -13.16 -14.33 8.56
CA LEU A 98 -12.91 -14.02 9.97
C LEU A 98 -13.62 -15.09 10.79
N LEU A 99 -12.94 -16.20 11.09
CA LEU A 99 -13.46 -17.13 12.09
C LEU A 99 -13.46 -16.38 13.43
N ARG A 100 -14.67 -16.08 13.92
CA ARG A 100 -14.89 -15.69 15.31
C ARG A 100 -14.78 -16.91 16.20
#